data_AF-A0A0C1M121-F1
#
_entry.id   AF-A0A0C1M121-F1
#
_cell.length_a   1.000
_cell.length_b   1.000
_cell.length_c   1.000
_cell.angle_alpha   90.00
_cell.angle_beta   90.00
_cell.angle_gamma   90.00
#
_symmetry.space_group_name_H-M   'P 1'
#
loop_
_entity.id
_entity.type
_entity.pdbx_description
1 polymer ?
#
loop_
_entity_poly.entity_id
_entity_poly.type
_entity_poly.pdbx_seq_one_letter_code
_entity_poly.pdbx_strand_id
1 'polypeptide(L)'
;MTKKTLQFVAAAAMVAGLGFGSVSTAFAASDSASGTNTGDLHTTAKVSLTAGSTSGGDNGDGGNAGDGALALVSAPNYTIDGGELGGSKALKLAGTADGSTPVQTVNPGLKTNWGVTVKSSQFVTTSKTELQGAVLTLTKTGVTSPTGSTSSTAPTAEDSIALNGDGTSEQSVVKATGNENITGDAKAVGVGTWNTNFDTASLAVPDGNTAGDYTSNLTWTLKNAPF
;
A
#
# COMPACT_ATOMS: atom_id res chain seq x y z
N MET A 1 -5.13 -17.76 -63.09
CA MET A 1 -5.60 -16.43 -62.67
C MET A 1 -4.68 -15.94 -61.54
N THR A 2 -3.51 -15.35 -61.86
CA THR A 2 -3.20 -13.90 -61.75
C THR A 2 -3.52 -13.31 -60.37
N LYS A 3 -2.60 -13.38 -59.39
CA LYS A 3 -1.48 -12.45 -59.05
C LYS A 3 -1.89 -10.99 -58.85
N LYS A 4 -1.52 -10.41 -57.69
CA LYS A 4 -0.92 -9.05 -57.63
C LYS A 4 0.02 -8.90 -56.41
N THR A 5 1.29 -8.74 -56.77
CA THR A 5 2.44 -8.36 -55.95
C THR A 5 2.58 -6.83 -56.01
N LEU A 6 3.08 -6.18 -54.96
CA LEU A 6 3.75 -4.89 -55.13
C LEU A 6 4.92 -4.77 -54.15
N GLN A 7 6.11 -4.95 -54.72
CA GLN A 7 7.41 -4.61 -54.14
C GLN A 7 7.69 -3.14 -54.43
N PHE A 8 8.33 -2.43 -53.49
CA PHE A 8 9.04 -1.19 -53.79
C PHE A 8 10.54 -1.45 -53.60
N VAL A 9 11.29 -1.33 -54.70
CA VAL A 9 12.75 -1.24 -54.78
C VAL A 9 13.05 0.13 -55.37
N ALA A 10 13.99 0.86 -54.78
CA ALA A 10 14.69 1.96 -55.42
C ALA A 10 16.21 1.76 -55.24
N ALA A 11 16.89 1.55 -56.36
CA ALA A 11 18.34 1.66 -56.56
C ALA A 11 18.65 3.11 -57.03
N ALA A 12 19.86 3.67 -57.21
CA ALA A 12 21.25 3.23 -57.27
C ALA A 12 22.16 4.50 -57.27
N ALA A 13 23.47 4.35 -57.00
CA ALA A 13 24.59 5.08 -57.66
C ALA A 13 25.94 4.44 -57.25
N MET A 14 26.54 3.56 -58.07
CA MET A 14 27.72 3.76 -58.96
C MET A 14 29.02 4.22 -58.26
N VAL A 15 29.99 3.33 -57.97
CA VAL A 15 31.15 2.85 -58.79
C VAL A 15 32.23 3.90 -59.08
N ALA A 16 33.45 3.68 -58.55
CA ALA A 16 34.74 3.63 -59.28
C ALA A 16 35.94 3.95 -58.35
N GLY A 17 36.94 3.06 -58.32
CA GLY A 17 38.20 3.31 -57.61
C GLY A 17 39.09 2.08 -57.46
N LEU A 18 39.40 1.40 -58.56
CA LEU A 18 40.47 0.40 -58.64
C LEU A 18 41.83 1.13 -58.76
N GLY A 19 42.78 0.80 -57.89
CA GLY A 19 44.18 1.21 -57.99
C GLY A 19 45.10 0.06 -57.59
N PHE A 20 45.93 -0.38 -58.53
CA PHE A 20 46.84 -1.53 -58.47
C PHE A 20 48.01 -1.35 -57.49
N GLY A 21 48.47 -2.46 -56.90
CA GLY A 21 49.75 -2.55 -56.19
C GLY A 21 50.00 -3.95 -55.63
N SER A 22 50.56 -4.84 -56.45
CA SER A 22 50.92 -6.21 -56.09
C SER A 22 52.14 -6.23 -55.16
N VAL A 23 52.01 -6.78 -53.95
CA VAL A 23 53.09 -7.50 -53.26
C VAL A 23 52.48 -8.56 -52.36
N SER A 24 52.81 -9.81 -52.67
CA SER A 24 52.51 -11.00 -51.89
C SER A 24 53.27 -10.95 -50.57
N THR A 25 52.57 -10.82 -49.44
CA THR A 25 53.10 -11.15 -48.12
C THR A 25 52.20 -12.16 -47.43
N ALA A 26 52.86 -13.16 -46.88
CA ALA A 26 52.35 -14.44 -46.44
C ALA A 26 51.23 -14.39 -45.39
N PHE A 27 50.41 -15.44 -45.41
CA PHE A 27 49.48 -15.80 -44.34
C PHE A 27 50.23 -16.02 -43.03
N ALA A 28 50.01 -15.16 -42.04
CA ALA A 28 50.19 -15.49 -40.63
C ALA A 28 48.80 -15.52 -39.99
N ALA A 29 48.35 -16.71 -39.63
CA ALA A 29 47.16 -16.89 -38.82
C ALA A 29 47.43 -16.45 -37.39
N SER A 30 46.66 -15.49 -36.88
CA SER A 30 46.04 -15.52 -35.56
C SER A 30 45.37 -14.18 -35.29
N ASP A 31 44.07 -14.09 -35.56
CA ASP A 31 43.16 -13.67 -34.49
C ASP A 31 41.76 -14.15 -34.86
N SER A 32 41.24 -15.07 -34.06
CA SER A 32 39.81 -15.34 -34.06
C SER A 32 39.17 -14.08 -33.49
N ALA A 33 38.76 -13.15 -34.36
CA ALA A 33 37.88 -12.07 -33.98
C ALA A 33 36.52 -12.68 -33.59
N SER A 34 36.45 -13.15 -32.34
CA SER A 34 35.22 -13.31 -31.58
C SER A 34 34.70 -11.91 -31.26
N GLY A 35 34.29 -11.18 -32.31
CA GLY A 35 33.54 -9.94 -32.15
C GLY A 35 32.12 -10.31 -31.74
N THR A 36 31.85 -10.37 -30.44
CA THR A 36 30.47 -10.27 -29.96
C THR A 36 29.99 -8.87 -30.33
N ASN A 37 29.17 -8.78 -31.38
CA ASN A 37 28.47 -7.54 -31.73
C ASN A 37 27.47 -7.22 -30.62
N THR A 38 27.93 -6.58 -29.55
CA THR A 38 27.08 -6.03 -28.50
C THR A 38 27.13 -4.51 -28.62
N GLY A 39 25.97 -3.90 -28.82
CA GLY A 39 25.82 -2.45 -28.84
C GLY A 39 24.57 -2.06 -28.08
N ASP A 40 24.71 -1.11 -27.16
CA ASP A 40 23.60 -0.59 -26.37
C ASP A 40 23.12 0.74 -26.98
N LEU A 41 21.81 0.84 -27.26
CA LEU A 41 21.17 2.09 -27.66
C LEU A 41 20.45 2.70 -26.45
N HIS A 42 20.89 3.88 -26.03
CA HIS A 42 20.27 4.61 -24.93
C HIS A 42 19.35 5.71 -25.46
N THR A 43 18.11 5.74 -24.98
CA THR A 43 17.15 6.83 -25.20
C THR A 43 16.65 7.36 -23.87
N THR A 44 16.07 8.57 -23.83
CA THR A 44 15.63 9.21 -22.58
C THR A 44 14.16 9.59 -22.66
N ALA A 45 13.37 9.18 -21.66
CA ALA A 45 12.04 9.71 -21.40
C ALA A 45 12.12 10.82 -20.33
N LYS A 46 11.35 11.91 -20.49
CA LYS A 46 11.30 13.03 -19.53
C LYS A 46 9.84 13.31 -19.13
N VAL A 47 9.63 13.53 -17.83
CA VAL A 47 8.33 13.94 -17.26
C VAL A 47 8.56 15.00 -16.17
N SER A 48 7.63 15.94 -16.03
CA SER A 48 7.60 16.91 -14.94
C SER A 48 6.24 16.81 -14.26
N LEU A 49 6.23 16.66 -12.93
CA LEU A 49 5.03 16.53 -12.12
C LEU A 49 4.99 17.68 -11.11
N THR A 50 3.79 18.21 -10.86
CA THR A 50 3.53 19.20 -9.82
C THR A 50 2.61 18.59 -8.78
N ALA A 51 2.83 18.89 -7.49
CA ALA A 51 1.93 18.45 -6.43
C ALA A 51 0.52 19.01 -6.65
N GLY A 52 -0.50 18.17 -6.49
CA GLY A 52 -1.88 18.62 -6.42
C GLY A 52 -2.17 19.25 -5.05
N SER A 53 -3.07 20.23 -5.00
CA SER A 53 -3.60 20.74 -3.73
C SER A 53 -4.79 19.87 -3.31
N THR A 54 -4.67 19.12 -2.22
CA THR A 54 -5.83 18.46 -1.61
C THR A 54 -6.57 19.47 -0.75
N SER A 55 -7.63 20.06 -1.30
CA SER A 55 -8.68 20.67 -0.48
C SER A 55 -9.58 19.53 0.02
N GLY A 56 -9.10 18.81 1.04
CA GLY A 56 -9.85 17.77 1.76
C GLY A 56 -10.12 18.28 3.16
N GLY A 57 -11.41 18.36 3.51
CA GLY A 57 -11.93 19.17 4.60
C GLY A 57 -11.34 18.91 5.98
N ASP A 58 -11.28 20.01 6.73
CA ASP A 58 -11.13 20.08 8.17
C ASP A 58 -12.29 19.32 8.86
N ASN A 59 -12.17 18.00 8.96
CA ASN A 59 -12.86 17.22 9.97
C ASN A 59 -11.79 16.88 11.00
N GLY A 60 -11.73 17.71 12.04
CA GLY A 60 -10.67 17.74 13.05
C GLY A 60 -10.15 16.36 13.42
N ASP A 61 -8.81 16.26 13.40
CA ASP A 61 -7.95 15.14 13.82
C ASP A 61 -7.47 14.13 12.74
N GLY A 62 -7.67 14.42 11.44
CA GLY A 62 -7.07 13.67 10.33
C GLY A 62 -6.10 14.51 9.50
N GLY A 63 -4.81 14.15 9.48
CA GLY A 63 -3.76 14.90 8.76
C GLY A 63 -4.06 15.05 7.26
N ASN A 64 -4.10 16.29 6.79
CA ASN A 64 -4.32 16.59 5.39
C ASN A 64 -3.17 16.00 4.54
N ALA A 65 -3.49 15.34 3.42
CA ALA A 65 -2.47 14.84 2.47
C ALA A 65 -1.77 15.96 1.66
N GLY A 66 -1.95 17.22 2.07
CA GLY A 66 -1.36 18.39 1.45
C GLY A 66 0.15 18.37 1.62
N ASP A 67 0.86 18.74 0.55
CA ASP A 67 2.29 19.07 0.50
C ASP A 67 3.27 17.88 0.33
N GLY A 68 2.77 16.71 -0.08
CA GLY A 68 3.67 15.58 -0.38
C GLY A 68 4.17 14.84 0.87
N ALA A 69 3.41 14.92 1.96
CA ALA A 69 3.60 14.10 3.15
C ALA A 69 2.81 12.79 3.10
N LEU A 70 3.28 11.80 3.85
CA LEU A 70 2.52 10.59 4.17
C LEU A 70 1.35 10.95 5.09
N ALA A 71 0.15 10.45 4.80
CA ALA A 71 -1.05 10.80 5.55
C ALA A 71 -1.96 9.60 5.88
N LEU A 72 -2.63 9.67 7.02
CA LEU A 72 -3.80 8.86 7.39
C LEU A 72 -5.03 9.75 7.25
N VAL A 73 -5.85 9.46 6.25
CA VAL A 73 -6.96 10.33 5.81
C VAL A 73 -8.26 9.98 6.52
N SER A 74 -8.51 8.69 6.78
CA SER A 74 -9.72 8.23 7.45
C SER A 74 -9.48 6.94 8.22
N ALA A 75 -10.36 6.67 9.19
CA ALA A 75 -10.47 5.39 9.88
C ALA A 75 -11.93 5.12 10.30
N PRO A 76 -12.36 3.85 10.43
CA PRO A 76 -13.73 3.49 10.80
C PRO A 76 -14.05 3.77 12.27
N ASN A 77 -15.33 4.08 12.51
CA ASN A 77 -16.01 3.88 13.79
C ASN A 77 -16.74 2.53 13.77
N TYR A 78 -17.13 2.04 14.95
CA TYR A 78 -17.81 0.76 15.07
C TYR A 78 -18.99 0.83 16.02
N THR A 79 -20.08 0.18 15.61
CA THR A 79 -21.21 -0.13 16.48
C THR A 79 -21.17 -1.62 16.81
N ILE A 80 -21.26 -1.92 18.11
CA ILE A 80 -21.38 -3.29 18.62
C ILE A 80 -22.85 -3.55 18.96
N ASP A 81 -23.37 -4.70 18.56
CA ASP A 81 -24.72 -5.13 18.88
C ASP A 81 -24.90 -5.24 20.39
N GLY A 82 -26.04 -4.80 20.91
CA GLY A 82 -26.37 -4.96 22.32
C GLY A 82 -26.58 -6.43 22.70
N GLY A 83 -26.41 -6.73 23.98
CA GLY A 83 -26.78 -8.03 24.54
C GLY A 83 -26.99 -7.97 26.05
N GLU A 84 -27.56 -9.03 26.59
CA GLU A 84 -27.91 -9.11 28.01
C GLU A 84 -26.76 -9.69 28.84
N LEU A 85 -26.22 -8.90 29.77
CA LEU A 85 -25.25 -9.35 30.74
C LEU A 85 -25.98 -10.02 31.92
N GLY A 86 -26.09 -11.35 31.87
CA GLY A 86 -26.72 -12.15 32.93
C GLY A 86 -25.83 -12.43 34.15
N GLY A 87 -24.69 -11.73 34.29
CA GLY A 87 -23.72 -11.86 35.39
C GLY A 87 -23.01 -13.22 35.53
N SER A 88 -23.43 -14.25 34.79
CA SER A 88 -23.04 -15.66 34.98
C SER A 88 -22.50 -16.34 33.72
N LYS A 89 -22.45 -15.62 32.59
CA LYS A 89 -21.95 -16.13 31.31
C LYS A 89 -21.18 -15.04 30.57
N ALA A 90 -20.07 -15.43 29.96
CA ALA A 90 -19.37 -14.60 29.00
C ALA A 90 -20.23 -14.40 27.75
N LEU A 91 -20.08 -13.25 27.12
CA LEU A 91 -20.82 -12.83 25.93
C LEU A 91 -19.85 -12.58 24.77
N LYS A 92 -20.31 -12.89 23.56
CA LYS A 92 -19.65 -12.49 22.33
C LYS A 92 -20.65 -11.74 21.47
N LEU A 93 -20.44 -10.44 21.34
CA LEU A 93 -21.30 -9.54 20.58
C LEU A 93 -20.70 -9.36 19.18
N ALA A 94 -21.56 -9.35 18.17
CA ALA A 94 -21.16 -8.95 16.83
C ALA A 94 -21.15 -7.42 16.72
N GLY A 95 -20.45 -6.89 15.72
CA GLY A 95 -20.42 -5.47 15.43
C GLY A 95 -19.98 -5.21 14.00
N THR A 96 -20.20 -4.00 13.55
CA THR A 96 -19.89 -3.58 12.17
C THR A 96 -19.29 -2.19 12.14
N ALA A 97 -18.51 -1.92 11.09
CA ALA A 97 -18.00 -0.57 10.85
C ALA A 97 -19.12 0.36 10.37
N ASP A 98 -19.15 1.58 10.91
CA ASP A 98 -20.13 2.58 10.53
C ASP A 98 -19.81 3.14 9.14
N GLY A 99 -20.77 3.04 8.21
CA GLY A 99 -20.68 3.68 6.89
C GLY A 99 -19.57 3.17 5.97
N SER A 100 -19.00 1.99 6.23
CA SER A 100 -17.94 1.38 5.39
C SER A 100 -16.70 2.26 5.19
N THR A 101 -16.34 3.07 6.19
CA THR A 101 -15.16 3.95 6.12
C THR A 101 -13.87 3.12 6.26
N PRO A 102 -12.96 3.11 5.28
CA PRO A 102 -11.70 2.39 5.41
C PRO A 102 -10.69 3.10 6.30
N VAL A 103 -9.67 2.36 6.73
CA VAL A 103 -8.37 2.96 7.08
C VAL A 103 -7.70 3.39 5.78
N GLN A 104 -7.76 4.68 5.45
CA GLN A 104 -7.20 5.22 4.20
C GLN A 104 -5.85 5.87 4.45
N THR A 105 -4.83 5.42 3.73
CA THR A 105 -3.51 6.04 3.74
C THR A 105 -3.14 6.59 2.37
N VAL A 106 -2.36 7.66 2.36
CA VAL A 106 -1.80 8.28 1.16
C VAL A 106 -0.30 8.37 1.32
N ASN A 107 0.44 7.70 0.44
CA ASN A 107 1.88 7.85 0.31
C ASN A 107 2.21 8.49 -1.05
N PRO A 108 2.74 9.73 -1.07
CA PRO A 108 3.01 10.47 -2.31
C PRO A 108 4.25 10.00 -3.09
N GLY A 109 4.85 8.87 -2.70
CA GLY A 109 6.05 8.32 -3.35
C GLY A 109 7.28 8.26 -2.44
N LEU A 110 7.08 8.38 -1.13
CA LEU A 110 8.13 8.16 -0.15
C LEU A 110 8.54 6.68 -0.17
N LYS A 111 9.85 6.46 -0.11
CA LYS A 111 10.47 5.13 -0.09
C LYS A 111 10.67 4.58 1.32
N THR A 112 10.35 5.37 2.35
CA THR A 112 10.49 4.99 3.75
C THR A 112 9.40 4.00 4.16
N ASN A 113 9.68 3.18 5.18
CA ASN A 113 8.65 2.30 5.70
C ASN A 113 7.59 3.11 6.44
N TRP A 114 6.35 2.68 6.36
CA TRP A 114 5.27 3.27 7.14
C TRP A 114 4.31 2.21 7.66
N GLY A 115 3.57 2.55 8.70
CA GLY A 115 2.50 1.70 9.20
C GLY A 115 1.45 2.49 9.96
N VAL A 116 0.27 1.90 10.11
CA VAL A 116 -0.79 2.41 10.97
C VAL A 116 -0.92 1.46 12.16
N THR A 117 -1.00 2.02 13.36
CA THR A 117 -1.40 1.31 14.57
C THR A 117 -2.78 1.76 15.03
N VAL A 118 -3.44 0.91 15.79
CA VAL A 118 -4.70 1.23 16.46
C VAL A 118 -4.61 0.84 17.93
N LYS A 119 -5.18 1.68 18.78
CA LYS A 119 -5.29 1.46 20.21
C LYS A 119 -6.70 1.79 20.67
N SER A 120 -7.31 0.92 21.47
CA SER A 120 -8.56 1.24 22.16
C SER A 120 -8.26 1.87 23.52
N SER A 121 -9.13 2.77 24.00
CA SER A 121 -9.17 3.16 25.41
C SER A 121 -9.86 2.09 26.26
N GLN A 122 -9.85 2.27 27.58
CA GLN A 122 -10.71 1.51 28.49
C GLN A 122 -12.18 1.67 28.06
N PHE A 123 -12.93 0.56 28.03
CA PHE A 123 -14.37 0.62 27.87
C PHE A 123 -15.00 1.10 29.17
N VAL A 124 -15.74 2.22 29.12
CA VAL A 124 -16.35 2.85 30.30
C VAL A 124 -17.78 3.31 30.04
N THR A 125 -18.60 3.26 31.08
CA THR A 125 -19.91 3.93 31.09
C THR A 125 -19.76 5.43 31.34
N THR A 126 -20.83 6.20 31.15
CA THR A 126 -20.90 7.62 31.52
C THR A 126 -20.58 7.85 33.01
N SER A 127 -20.94 6.89 33.87
CA SER A 127 -20.66 6.88 35.31
C SER A 127 -19.26 6.36 35.67
N LYS A 128 -18.38 6.14 34.67
CA LYS A 128 -17.00 5.64 34.83
C LYS A 128 -16.88 4.22 35.36
N THR A 129 -17.91 3.41 35.23
CA THR A 129 -17.80 1.96 35.45
C THR A 129 -17.03 1.35 34.29
N GLU A 130 -15.99 0.60 34.58
CA GLU A 130 -15.15 -0.06 33.57
C GLU A 130 -15.74 -1.41 33.15
N LEU A 131 -15.59 -1.77 31.86
CA LEU A 131 -15.88 -3.10 31.36
C LEU A 131 -14.62 -3.96 31.46
N GLN A 132 -14.61 -4.88 32.42
CA GLN A 132 -13.40 -5.63 32.77
C GLN A 132 -13.17 -6.82 31.85
N GLY A 133 -11.94 -6.93 31.37
CA GLY A 133 -11.47 -8.05 30.55
C GLY A 133 -12.12 -8.13 29.16
N ALA A 134 -12.78 -7.07 28.70
CA ALA A 134 -13.34 -7.04 27.37
C ALA A 134 -12.24 -7.07 26.29
N VAL A 135 -12.50 -7.73 25.17
CA VAL A 135 -11.59 -7.76 24.02
C VAL A 135 -12.38 -7.42 22.76
N LEU A 136 -12.03 -6.30 22.14
CA LEU A 136 -12.56 -5.89 20.84
C LEU A 136 -11.69 -6.51 19.74
N THR A 137 -12.31 -7.26 18.84
CA THR A 137 -11.64 -7.85 17.67
C THR A 137 -12.15 -7.19 16.41
N LEU A 138 -11.25 -6.65 15.59
CA LEU A 138 -11.53 -6.10 14.26
C LEU A 138 -11.02 -7.08 13.20
N THR A 139 -11.81 -7.37 12.17
CA THR A 139 -11.44 -8.34 11.13
C THR A 139 -11.39 -7.67 9.76
N LYS A 140 -10.28 -7.87 9.06
CA LYS A 140 -10.01 -7.29 7.74
C LYS A 140 -10.85 -7.98 6.68
N THR A 141 -11.41 -7.20 5.77
CA THR A 141 -12.13 -7.70 4.59
C THR A 141 -11.34 -7.50 3.29
N GLY A 142 -10.39 -6.54 3.25
CA GLY A 142 -9.50 -6.40 2.10
C GLY A 142 -8.57 -5.19 2.14
N VAL A 143 -7.62 -5.16 1.20
CA VAL A 143 -6.76 -4.01 0.88
C VAL A 143 -6.95 -3.68 -0.59
N THR A 144 -7.28 -2.43 -0.90
CA THR A 144 -7.58 -1.99 -2.27
C THR A 144 -6.95 -0.64 -2.58
N SER A 145 -6.66 -0.38 -3.85
CA SER A 145 -6.33 0.97 -4.33
C SER A 145 -7.61 1.59 -4.92
N PRO A 146 -8.15 2.69 -4.34
CA PRO A 146 -9.38 3.31 -4.87
C PRO A 146 -9.19 3.90 -6.26
N THR A 147 -7.94 4.18 -6.66
CA THR A 147 -7.60 4.65 -8.02
C THR A 147 -7.26 3.52 -8.98
N GLY A 148 -7.32 2.25 -8.54
CA GLY A 148 -6.95 1.09 -9.35
C GLY A 148 -5.47 1.05 -9.75
N SER A 149 -4.58 1.71 -8.99
CA SER A 149 -3.16 1.76 -9.35
C SER A 149 -2.52 0.38 -9.24
N THR A 150 -1.77 -0.02 -10.29
CA THR A 150 -1.04 -1.30 -10.35
C THR A 150 0.48 -1.11 -10.37
N SER A 151 0.97 0.14 -10.33
CA SER A 151 2.40 0.48 -10.38
C SER A 151 3.13 0.30 -9.06
N SER A 152 2.38 0.24 -7.95
CA SER A 152 2.87 -0.11 -6.60
C SER A 152 2.27 -1.42 -6.14
N THR A 153 3.04 -2.18 -5.37
CA THR A 153 2.53 -3.31 -4.58
C THR A 153 1.68 -2.78 -3.42
N ALA A 154 0.62 -3.49 -3.07
CA ALA A 154 -0.22 -3.16 -1.91
C ALA A 154 0.55 -3.28 -0.59
N PRO A 155 0.24 -2.45 0.41
CA PRO A 155 0.73 -2.67 1.77
C PRO A 155 0.15 -3.97 2.35
N THR A 156 0.82 -4.53 3.33
CA THR A 156 0.36 -5.72 4.06
C THR A 156 -0.46 -5.28 5.26
N ALA A 157 -1.58 -5.94 5.53
CA ALA A 157 -2.41 -5.66 6.69
C ALA A 157 -2.72 -6.94 7.45
N GLU A 158 -2.92 -6.82 8.77
CA GLU A 158 -3.28 -7.94 9.64
C GLU A 158 -4.70 -8.43 9.31
N ASP A 159 -4.91 -9.75 9.32
CA ASP A 159 -6.23 -10.33 9.07
C ASP A 159 -7.21 -10.07 10.23
N SER A 160 -6.69 -10.02 11.45
CA SER A 160 -7.47 -9.79 12.66
C SER A 160 -6.64 -9.03 13.69
N ILE A 161 -7.29 -8.07 14.37
CA ILE A 161 -6.68 -7.20 15.37
C ILE A 161 -7.44 -7.36 16.67
N ALA A 162 -6.76 -7.77 17.74
CA ALA A 162 -7.35 -7.89 19.07
C ALA A 162 -6.89 -6.75 19.99
N LEU A 163 -7.83 -5.93 20.42
CA LEU A 163 -7.62 -4.80 21.30
C LEU A 163 -8.19 -5.12 22.68
N ASN A 164 -7.31 -5.23 23.66
CA ASN A 164 -7.73 -5.36 25.05
C ASN A 164 -8.45 -4.08 25.45
N GLY A 165 -9.62 -4.23 26.03
CA GLY A 165 -10.46 -3.14 26.52
C GLY A 165 -9.90 -2.44 27.77
N ASP A 166 -8.61 -2.60 28.06
CA ASP A 166 -7.89 -2.05 29.22
C ASP A 166 -7.13 -0.74 28.92
N GLY A 167 -7.16 -0.28 27.67
CA GLY A 167 -6.45 0.94 27.29
C GLY A 167 -4.94 0.78 27.08
N THR A 168 -4.40 -0.45 27.06
CA THR A 168 -2.95 -0.69 26.97
C THR A 168 -2.51 -1.31 25.65
N SER A 169 -3.38 -2.08 24.99
CA SER A 169 -3.05 -2.78 23.74
C SER A 169 -3.02 -1.82 22.54
N GLU A 170 -1.82 -1.55 22.03
CA GLU A 170 -1.62 -0.98 20.69
C GLU A 170 -1.30 -2.12 19.73
N GLN A 171 -1.97 -2.17 18.59
CA GLN A 171 -1.78 -3.20 17.57
C GLN A 171 -1.43 -2.58 16.23
N SER A 172 -0.63 -3.30 15.45
CA SER A 172 -0.40 -2.97 14.05
C SER A 172 -1.63 -3.28 13.21
N VAL A 173 -1.91 -2.42 12.23
CA VAL A 173 -3.06 -2.56 11.32
C VAL A 173 -2.58 -2.88 9.91
N VAL A 174 -1.77 -1.98 9.36
CA VAL A 174 -1.26 -2.03 8.00
C VAL A 174 0.17 -1.51 8.00
N LYS A 175 1.03 -2.14 7.21
CA LYS A 175 2.45 -1.78 7.05
C LYS A 175 2.82 -1.81 5.58
N ALA A 176 3.61 -0.83 5.17
CA ALA A 176 4.38 -0.89 3.94
C ALA A 176 5.86 -0.92 4.32
N THR A 177 6.53 -2.01 3.97
CA THR A 177 7.99 -2.05 4.00
C THR A 177 8.47 -1.26 2.80
N GLY A 178 8.95 -0.05 3.08
CA GLY A 178 9.64 0.78 2.10
C GLY A 178 10.82 0.02 1.50
N ASN A 179 11.16 0.38 0.27
CA ASN A 179 12.34 -0.14 -0.38
C ASN A 179 13.17 1.04 -0.87
N GLU A 180 14.08 1.49 -0.01
CA GLU A 180 15.01 2.58 -0.29
C GLU A 180 15.95 2.21 -1.46
N ASN A 181 16.16 0.91 -1.68
CA ASN A 181 17.06 0.32 -2.66
C ASN A 181 16.31 -0.52 -3.71
N ILE A 182 15.21 0.01 -4.29
CA ILE A 182 14.63 -0.61 -5.49
C ILE A 182 15.71 -0.64 -6.57
N THR A 183 16.14 -1.85 -6.91
CA THR A 183 17.01 -2.16 -8.04
C THR A 183 16.26 -3.12 -8.96
N GLY A 184 16.40 -2.96 -10.27
CA GLY A 184 15.67 -3.76 -11.27
C GLY A 184 14.15 -3.49 -11.30
N ASP A 185 13.36 -4.52 -11.57
CA ASP A 185 11.90 -4.44 -11.82
C ASP A 185 11.03 -4.45 -10.54
N ALA A 186 11.63 -4.34 -9.36
CA ALA A 186 10.89 -4.39 -8.10
C ALA A 186 9.97 -3.15 -7.95
N LYS A 187 8.69 -3.38 -7.69
CA LYS A 187 7.73 -2.30 -7.42
C LYS A 187 7.91 -1.75 -6.02
N ALA A 188 7.69 -0.45 -5.84
CA ALA A 188 7.53 0.13 -4.52
C ALA A 188 6.32 -0.50 -3.80
N VAL A 189 6.34 -0.54 -2.47
CA VAL A 189 5.24 -1.06 -1.65
C VAL A 189 4.53 0.12 -1.00
N GLY A 190 3.19 0.13 -1.05
CA GLY A 190 2.38 1.12 -0.35
C GLY A 190 2.58 2.56 -0.82
N VAL A 191 2.96 2.78 -2.09
CA VAL A 191 2.92 4.10 -2.74
C VAL A 191 1.52 4.32 -3.35
N GLY A 192 1.03 5.55 -3.29
CA GLY A 192 -0.32 5.92 -3.72
C GLY A 192 -1.34 5.88 -2.58
N THR A 193 -2.62 5.92 -2.94
CA THR A 193 -3.73 5.81 -2.00
C THR A 193 -4.13 4.35 -1.81
N TRP A 194 -4.31 3.95 -0.55
CA TRP A 194 -4.70 2.60 -0.17
C TRP A 194 -5.85 2.65 0.84
N ASN A 195 -6.85 1.81 0.62
CA ASN A 195 -7.95 1.56 1.55
C ASN A 195 -7.75 0.17 2.18
N THR A 196 -7.61 0.12 3.50
CA THR A 196 -7.66 -1.13 4.27
C THR A 196 -9.01 -1.21 4.99
N ASN A 197 -9.82 -2.19 4.63
CA ASN A 197 -11.19 -2.33 5.13
C ASN A 197 -11.24 -3.29 6.33
N PHE A 198 -11.89 -2.86 7.40
CA PHE A 198 -12.20 -3.64 8.59
C PHE A 198 -13.70 -3.51 8.86
N ASP A 199 -14.54 -4.13 8.04
CA ASP A 199 -15.99 -3.89 8.09
C ASP A 199 -16.69 -4.61 9.25
N THR A 200 -15.99 -5.55 9.89
CA THR A 200 -16.55 -6.44 10.90
C THR A 200 -15.79 -6.33 12.21
N ALA A 201 -16.55 -6.34 13.31
CA ALA A 201 -16.04 -6.32 14.66
C ALA A 201 -16.74 -7.37 15.54
N SER A 202 -16.10 -7.73 16.65
CA SER A 202 -16.77 -8.46 17.72
C SER A 202 -16.21 -8.06 19.08
N LEU A 203 -17.07 -8.03 20.10
CA LEU A 203 -16.68 -7.72 21.47
C LEU A 203 -16.91 -8.96 22.34
N ALA A 204 -15.83 -9.53 22.86
CA ALA A 204 -15.90 -10.55 23.90
C ALA A 204 -15.95 -9.86 25.27
N VAL A 205 -16.91 -10.22 26.10
CA VAL A 205 -17.11 -9.68 27.45
C VAL A 205 -17.17 -10.85 28.44
N PRO A 206 -16.27 -10.91 29.44
CA PRO A 206 -16.35 -11.91 30.52
C PRO A 206 -17.62 -11.76 31.36
N ASP A 207 -17.96 -12.80 32.12
CA ASP A 207 -19.00 -12.72 33.14
C ASP A 207 -18.62 -11.77 34.29
N GLY A 208 -19.55 -11.53 35.21
CA GLY A 208 -19.32 -10.64 36.37
C GLY A 208 -19.32 -9.14 36.07
N ASN A 209 -19.40 -8.71 34.81
CA ASN A 209 -19.58 -7.30 34.44
C ASN A 209 -21.01 -6.82 34.71
N THR A 210 -21.16 -5.54 35.08
CA THR A 210 -22.45 -4.90 35.32
C THR A 210 -23.11 -4.47 34.01
N ALA A 211 -24.45 -4.43 33.98
CA ALA A 211 -25.18 -3.86 32.86
C ALA A 211 -24.91 -2.35 32.71
N GLY A 212 -24.79 -1.87 31.48
CA GLY A 212 -24.61 -0.46 31.15
C GLY A 212 -24.18 -0.24 29.71
N ASP A 213 -24.24 1.01 29.27
CA ASP A 213 -23.76 1.43 27.95
C ASP A 213 -22.27 1.78 28.05
N TYR A 214 -21.42 0.96 27.44
CA TYR A 214 -19.97 1.12 27.48
C TYR A 214 -19.44 1.71 26.16
N THR A 215 -18.49 2.63 26.26
CA THR A 215 -17.85 3.27 25.12
C THR A 215 -16.33 3.20 25.24
N SER A 216 -15.63 3.09 24.12
CA SER A 216 -14.17 3.15 24.02
C SER A 216 -13.78 3.96 22.79
N ASN A 217 -12.74 4.79 22.92
CA ASN A 217 -12.17 5.55 21.82
C ASN A 217 -11.09 4.71 21.12
N LEU A 218 -11.19 4.60 19.79
CA LEU A 218 -10.12 4.04 18.97
C LEU A 218 -9.22 5.17 18.47
N THR A 219 -7.94 5.10 18.82
CA THR A 219 -6.91 6.03 18.33
C THR A 219 -6.10 5.34 17.25
N TRP A 220 -6.18 5.87 16.03
CA TRP A 220 -5.43 5.39 14.87
C TRP A 220 -4.21 6.28 14.66
N THR A 221 -3.02 5.70 14.57
CA THR A 221 -1.76 6.46 14.47
C THR A 221 -0.97 6.02 13.26
N LEU A 222 -0.64 6.97 12.38
CA LEU A 222 0.33 6.76 11.31
C LEU A 222 1.76 6.92 11.85
N LYS A 223 2.63 5.95 11.54
CA LYS A 223 4.05 5.95 11.90
C LYS A 223 4.90 5.84 10.64
N ASN A 224 5.95 6.66 10.56
CA ASN A 224 7.04 6.53 9.58
C ASN A 224 8.24 5.91 10.31
N ALA A 225 8.91 4.94 9.70
CA ALA A 225 9.92 4.05 10.32
C ALA A 225 11.03 4.76 11.14
N PRO A 226 11.76 4.00 12.00
CA PRO A 226 11.69 2.54 12.16
C PRO A 226 10.62 2.07 13.16
N PHE A 227 10.20 0.82 12.98
CA PHE A 227 9.25 0.08 13.81
C PHE A 227 9.71 -1.37 13.96
#